data_AF-A0A661KSP9-F1
#
_entry.id   AF-A0A661KSP9-F1
#
_cell.length_a   1.000
_cell.length_b   1.000
_cell.length_c   1.000
_cell.angle_alpha   90.00
_cell.angle_beta   90.00
_cell.angle_gamma   90.00
#
_symmetry.space_group_name_H-M   'P 1'
#
loop_
_entity.id
_entity.type
_entity.pdbx_description
1 polymer ?
#
loop_
_entity_poly.entity_id
_entity_poly.type
_entity_poly.pdbx_seq_one_letter_code
_entity_poly.pdbx_strand_id
1 'polypeptide(L)' 'MHVFRTSQGVDDRLGAVKTAEDALKLAIEFEKDSVIFFLSMQDATDDNKGKELIGQLVKEEQEHLRKLTVKLRDLKKK' A
#
# COMPACT_ATOMS: atom_id res chain seq x y z
N MET A 1 -1.33 -10.91 -0.70
CA MET A 1 -2.04 -9.96 0.17
C MET A 1 -1.49 -10.07 1.59
N HIS A 2 -0.53 -9.19 1.90
CA HIS A 2 0.15 -9.06 3.20
C HIS A 2 -0.50 -8.01 4.10
N VAL A 3 -1.62 -7.42 3.69
CA VAL A 3 -2.40 -6.48 4.49
C VAL A 3 -2.99 -7.25 5.68
N PHE A 4 -2.33 -7.11 6.82
CA PHE A 4 -2.74 -7.47 8.17
C PHE A 4 -3.34 -8.88 8.38
N ARG A 5 -2.60 -9.93 8.01
CA ARG A 5 -3.02 -11.29 8.40
C ARG A 5 -2.74 -11.61 9.86
N THR A 6 -1.60 -11.18 10.41
CA THR A 6 -1.14 -11.47 11.78
C THR A 6 -0.04 -10.50 12.20
N SER A 7 0.02 -10.12 13.48
CA SER A 7 1.10 -9.28 14.06
C SER A 7 2.50 -9.86 13.84
N GLN A 8 2.66 -11.18 13.95
CA GLN A 8 3.94 -11.89 13.79
C GLN A 8 4.64 -11.58 12.45
N GLY A 9 3.90 -11.51 11.35
CA GLY A 9 4.46 -11.24 10.01
C GLY A 9 4.86 -9.78 9.79
N VAL A 10 4.36 -8.87 10.63
CA VAL A 10 4.75 -7.46 10.61
C VAL A 10 6.10 -7.29 11.29
N ASP A 11 6.30 -7.93 12.45
CA ASP A 11 7.55 -7.86 13.21
C ASP A 11 8.75 -8.38 12.40
N ASP A 12 8.59 -9.49 11.68
CA ASP A 12 9.63 -10.05 10.81
C ASP A 12 10.02 -9.11 9.67
N ARG A 13 9.02 -8.43 9.07
CA ARG A 13 9.25 -7.47 7.99
C ARG A 13 9.90 -6.18 8.48
N LEU A 14 9.51 -5.71 9.67
CA LEU A 14 10.13 -4.56 10.32
C LEU A 14 11.58 -4.86 10.70
N GLY A 15 11.88 -6.07 11.18
CA GLY A 15 13.25 -6.51 11.46
C GLY A 15 14.17 -6.51 10.23
N ALA A 16 13.60 -6.61 9.02
CA ALA A 16 14.34 -6.54 7.76
C ALA A 16 14.61 -5.10 7.28
N VAL A 17 13.93 -4.09 7.82
CA VAL A 17 14.11 -2.68 7.42
C VAL A 17 15.36 -2.11 8.11
N LYS A 18 16.43 -1.92 7.34
CA LYS A 18 17.70 -1.38 7.85
C LYS A 18 17.99 0.02 7.34
N THR A 19 17.39 0.41 6.23
CA THR A 19 17.63 1.69 5.56
C THR A 19 16.32 2.40 5.23
N ALA A 20 16.41 3.70 4.97
CA ALA A 20 15.28 4.47 4.45
C ALA A 20 14.80 3.93 3.08
N GLU A 21 15.69 3.31 2.29
CA GLU A 21 15.32 2.65 1.03
C GLU A 21 14.44 1.42 1.29
N ASP A 22 14.80 0.60 2.27
CA ASP A 22 14.04 -0.60 2.64
C ASP A 22 12.66 -0.22 3.18
N ALA A 23 12.60 0.84 4.01
CA ALA A 23 11.34 1.37 4.52
C ALA A 23 10.42 1.84 3.39
N LEU A 24 10.97 2.57 2.41
CA LEU A 24 10.20 3.04 1.24
C LEU A 24 9.74 1.89 0.36
N LYS A 25 10.57 0.87 0.15
CA LYS A 25 10.16 -0.34 -0.59
C LYS A 25 9.04 -1.08 0.13
N LEU A 26 9.16 -1.25 1.45
CA LEU A 26 8.11 -1.89 2.26
C LEU A 26 6.80 -1.12 2.18
N ALA A 27 6.84 0.22 2.29
CA ALA A 27 5.66 1.06 2.15
C ALA A 27 5.03 0.95 0.75
N ILE A 28 5.83 0.93 -0.31
CA ILE A 28 5.31 0.76 -1.69
C ILE A 28 4.61 -0.59 -1.85
N GLU A 29 5.20 -1.67 -1.35
CA GLU A 29 4.58 -2.99 -1.41
C GLU A 29 3.29 -3.04 -0.60
N PHE A 30 3.25 -2.33 0.53
CA PHE A 30 2.05 -2.20 1.34
C PHE A 30 0.92 -1.50 0.57
N GLU A 31 1.17 -0.33 -0.03
CA GLU A 31 0.13 0.39 -0.77
C GLU A 31 -0.34 -0.39 -2.02
N LYS A 32 0.54 -1.14 -2.69
CA LYS A 32 0.14 -2.03 -3.79
C LYS A 32 -0.85 -3.09 -3.31
N ASP A 33 -0.56 -3.74 -2.19
CA ASP A 33 -1.46 -4.74 -1.62
C ASP A 33 -2.80 -4.10 -1.19
N SER A 34 -2.77 -2.88 -0.62
CA SER A 34 -3.98 -2.11 -0.26
C SER A 34 -4.85 -1.78 -1.46
N VAL A 35 -4.24 -1.35 -2.58
CA VAL A 35 -4.97 -1.10 -3.85
C VAL A 35 -5.69 -2.36 -4.32
N ILE A 36 -5.00 -3.51 -4.34
CA ILE A 36 -5.60 -4.79 -4.76
C ILE A 36 -6.75 -5.19 -3.82
N PHE A 37 -6.56 -5.00 -2.51
CA PHE A 37 -7.58 -5.27 -1.51
C PHE A 37 -8.83 -4.41 -1.72
N PHE A 38 -8.68 -3.10 -1.88
CA PHE A 38 -9.82 -2.21 -2.07
C PHE A 38 -10.50 -2.42 -3.42
N LEU A 39 -9.77 -2.72 -4.49
CA LEU A 39 -10.38 -3.12 -5.76
C LEU A 39 -11.23 -4.40 -5.60
N SER A 40 -10.70 -5.42 -4.92
CA SER A 40 -11.43 -6.65 -4.64
C SER A 40 -12.69 -6.38 -3.79
N MET A 41 -12.60 -5.47 -2.83
CA MET A 41 -13.72 -5.05 -1.99
C MET A 41 -14.77 -4.26 -2.78
N GLN A 42 -14.34 -3.41 -3.70
CA GLN A 42 -15.21 -2.65 -4.60
C GLN A 42 -16.00 -3.59 -5.52
N ASP A 43 -15.32 -4.60 -6.09
CA ASP A 43 -15.93 -5.61 -6.96
C ASP A 43 -16.96 -6.47 -6.21
N ALA A 44 -16.71 -6.75 -4.92
CA ALA A 44 -17.60 -7.53 -4.06
C ALA A 44 -18.74 -6.71 -3.41
N THR A 45 -18.76 -5.39 -3.58
CA THR A 45 -19.79 -4.52 -3.01
C THR A 45 -20.92 -4.36 -4.02
N ASP A 46 -22.19 -4.52 -3.63
CA ASP A 46 -23.32 -4.33 -4.55
C ASP A 46 -23.87 -2.90 -4.57
N ASP A 47 -23.74 -2.17 -3.46
CA ASP A 47 -24.25 -0.81 -3.31
C ASP A 47 -23.39 0.23 -4.05
N ASN A 48 -24.02 1.08 -4.86
CA ASN A 48 -23.33 2.08 -5.68
C ASN A 48 -22.59 3.13 -4.84
N LYS A 49 -23.13 3.53 -3.68
CA LYS A 49 -22.44 4.51 -2.80
C LYS A 49 -21.23 3.87 -2.14
N GLY A 50 -21.35 2.62 -1.71
CA GLY A 50 -20.24 1.81 -1.22
C GLY A 50 -19.12 1.69 -2.26
N LYS A 51 -19.47 1.34 -3.51
CA LYS A 51 -18.49 1.31 -4.62
C LYS A 51 -17.78 2.65 -4.82
N GLU A 52 -18.51 3.76 -4.77
CA GLU A 52 -17.92 5.10 -4.94
C GLU A 52 -16.92 5.42 -3.82
N LEU A 53 -17.32 5.20 -2.56
CA LEU A 53 -16.45 5.43 -1.39
C LEU A 53 -15.18 4.56 -1.46
N ILE A 54 -15.32 3.28 -1.79
CA ILE A 54 -14.15 2.39 -1.96
C ILE A 54 -13.28 2.86 -3.13
N GLY A 55 -13.88 3.36 -4.21
CA GLY A 55 -13.16 3.95 -5.32
C GLY A 55 -12.36 5.19 -4.93
N GLN A 56 -12.80 5.96 -3.94
CA GLN A 56 -12.02 7.07 -3.37
C GLN A 56 -10.79 6.55 -2.62
N LEU A 57 -10.94 5.49 -1.80
CA LEU A 57 -9.81 4.84 -1.12
C LEU A 57 -8.77 4.31 -2.11
N VAL A 58 -9.20 3.64 -3.19
CA VAL A 58 -8.29 3.17 -4.25
C VAL A 58 -7.48 4.34 -4.84
N LYS A 59 -8.12 5.49 -5.10
CA LYS A 59 -7.43 6.67 -5.62
C LYS A 59 -6.43 7.24 -4.63
N GLU A 60 -6.77 7.29 -3.34
CA GLU A 60 -5.85 7.75 -2.29
C GLU A 60 -4.57 6.89 -2.25
N GLU A 61 -4.71 5.56 -2.25
CA GLU A 61 -3.54 4.67 -2.23
C GLU A 61 -2.71 4.75 -3.51
N GLN A 62 -3.33 5.00 -4.67
CA GLN A 62 -2.60 5.27 -5.91
C GLN A 62 -1.77 6.56 -5.83
N GLU A 63 -2.28 7.61 -5.17
CA GLU A 63 -1.51 8.84 -4.92
C GLU A 63 -0.36 8.60 -3.92
N HIS A 64 -0.60 7.80 -2.88
CA HIS A 64 0.46 7.38 -1.95
C HIS A 64 1.58 6.63 -2.68
N LEU A 65 1.24 5.66 -3.53
CA LEU A 65 2.19 4.93 -4.37
C LEU A 65 3.05 5.86 -5.24
N ARG A 66 2.44 6.86 -5.88
CA ARG A 66 3.17 7.84 -6.70
C ARG A 66 4.16 8.63 -5.85
N LYS A 67 3.72 9.15 -4.69
CA LYS A 67 4.58 9.93 -3.77
C LYS A 67 5.75 9.10 -3.27
N LEU A 68 5.49 7.87 -2.82
CA LEU A 68 6.53 6.96 -2.32
C LEU A 68 7.52 6.57 -3.42
N THR A 69 7.04 6.31 -4.63
CA THR A 69 7.90 5.97 -5.78
C THR A 69 8.82 7.13 -6.17
N VAL A 70 8.30 8.36 -6.18
CA VAL A 70 9.12 9.57 -6.40
C VAL A 70 10.17 9.70 -5.31
N LYS A 71 9.77 9.54 -4.04
CA LYS A 71 10.70 9.64 -2.90
C LYS A 71 11.82 8.60 -2.96
N LEU A 72 11.49 7.36 -3.32
CA LEU A 72 12.46 6.29 -3.50
C LEU A 72 13.46 6.59 -4.62
N ARG A 73 12.96 7.11 -5.75
CA ARG A 73 13.81 7.52 -6.87
C ARG A 73 14.76 8.64 -6.48
N ASP A 74 14.28 9.63 -5.74
CA ASP A 74 15.09 10.77 -5.31
C ASP A 74 16.13 10.37 -4.26
N LEU A 75 15.80 9.39 -3.40
CA LEU A 75 16.76 8.81 -2.44
C LEU A 75 17.90 8.09 -3.16
N LYS A 76 17.63 7.37 -4.25
CA LYS A 76 18.63 6.65 -5.05
C LYS A 76 19.55 7.54 -5.89
N LYS A 77 19.19 8.81 -6.08
CA LYS A 77 19.99 9.79 -6.82
C LYS A 77 21.00 10.52 -5.95
N LYS A 78 20.90 10.40 -4.63
CA LYS A 78 21.88 10.89 -3.66
C LYS A 78 22.98 9.85 -3.47
#